data_AF-A0A813QCX8-F1
#
_entry.id   AF-A0A813QCX8-F1
#
_cell.length_a   1.000
_cell.length_b   1.000
_cell.length_c   1.000
_cell.angle_alpha   90.00
_cell.angle_beta   90.00
_cell.angle_gamma   90.00
#
_symmetry.space_group_name_H-M   'P 1'
#
loop_
_entity.id
_entity.type
_entity.pdbx_description
1 polymer ?
#
loop_
_entity_poly.entity_id
_entity_poly.type
_entity_poly.pdbx_seq_one_letter_code
_entity_poly.pdbx_strand_id
1 'polypeptide(L)'
;MGNRQKGRQTAAWELDAISNLVGIPRNQLENIYKDFRRVSKDYLLDKNEFRRIYKDLIRYSPQYQDKSHLTSCELNRRNNATADRIFKTFDRDHTGGNSLFFGIRTVSNEMPLQTLTSTYNYGWWELDQGIESVSGHRVHHDRGIRTGDEVTMILDCDNAQIRFEHHRINQNSLLPVDLHKCPFPWKIFITLRSPGDSIRILV
;
A
#
# COMPACT_ATOMS: atom_id res chain seq x y z
N MET A 1 -24.26 -5.53 10.62
CA MET A 1 -24.02 -6.32 9.40
C MET A 1 -23.25 -5.44 8.41
N GLY A 2 -21.97 -5.73 8.15
CA GLY A 2 -21.15 -4.90 7.25
C GLY A 2 -21.48 -5.18 5.77
N ASN A 3 -21.74 -4.13 4.99
CA ASN A 3 -21.91 -4.24 3.55
C ASN A 3 -20.59 -4.70 2.93
N ARG A 4 -20.50 -5.97 2.54
CA ARG A 4 -19.39 -6.46 1.70
C ARG A 4 -19.42 -5.68 0.38
N GLN A 5 -18.40 -4.87 0.13
CA GLN A 5 -18.25 -4.19 -1.16
C GLN A 5 -18.17 -5.26 -2.26
N LYS A 6 -19.20 -5.35 -3.09
CA LYS A 6 -19.15 -6.14 -4.32
C LYS A 6 -18.14 -5.44 -5.23
N GLY A 7 -17.00 -6.06 -5.48
CA GLY A 7 -15.97 -5.42 -6.29
C GLY A 7 -16.49 -5.12 -7.69
N ARG A 8 -16.09 -3.96 -8.19
CA ARG A 8 -16.50 -3.42 -9.49
C ARG A 8 -16.28 -4.48 -10.58
N GLN A 9 -17.30 -4.74 -11.39
CA GLN A 9 -17.13 -5.52 -12.60
C GLN A 9 -16.22 -4.74 -13.55
N THR A 10 -15.12 -5.38 -13.98
CA THR A 10 -14.26 -4.83 -15.03
C THR A 10 -15.11 -4.66 -16.29
N ALA A 11 -15.10 -3.46 -16.83
CA ALA A 11 -15.85 -3.17 -18.03
C ALA A 11 -15.21 -3.90 -19.22
N ALA A 12 -16.01 -4.36 -20.17
CA ALA A 12 -15.53 -5.13 -21.33
C ALA A 12 -14.36 -4.43 -22.06
N TRP A 13 -14.43 -3.11 -22.20
CA TRP A 13 -13.41 -2.30 -22.88
C TRP A 13 -12.07 -2.26 -22.13
N GLU A 14 -12.06 -2.43 -20.80
CA GLU A 14 -10.81 -2.43 -20.01
C GLU A 14 -9.98 -3.67 -20.35
N LEU A 15 -10.62 -4.83 -20.52
CA LEU A 15 -9.94 -6.05 -20.95
C LEU A 15 -9.46 -5.98 -22.40
N ASP A 16 -10.21 -5.32 -23.29
CA ASP A 16 -9.76 -5.08 -24.66
C ASP A 16 -8.51 -4.18 -24.69
N ALA A 17 -8.52 -3.10 -23.92
CA ALA A 17 -7.38 -2.19 -23.81
C ALA A 17 -6.12 -2.91 -23.30
N ILE A 18 -6.27 -3.74 -22.26
CA ILE A 18 -5.15 -4.52 -21.72
C ILE A 18 -4.71 -5.58 -22.73
N SER A 19 -5.63 -6.33 -23.34
CA SER A 19 -5.35 -7.34 -24.37
C SER A 19 -4.49 -6.76 -25.49
N ASN A 20 -4.86 -5.59 -26.01
CA ASN A 20 -4.13 -4.88 -27.05
C ASN A 20 -2.74 -4.41 -26.58
N LEU A 21 -2.65 -3.90 -25.35
CA LEU A 21 -1.41 -3.40 -24.78
C LEU A 21 -0.37 -4.51 -24.55
N VAL A 22 -0.80 -5.66 -24.04
CA VAL A 22 0.11 -6.77 -23.67
C VAL A 22 0.26 -7.83 -24.76
N GLY A 23 -0.55 -7.77 -25.82
CA GLY A 23 -0.58 -8.76 -26.89
C GLY A 23 -1.11 -10.13 -26.47
N ILE A 24 -1.85 -10.22 -25.35
CA ILE A 24 -2.48 -11.45 -24.87
C ILE A 24 -3.92 -11.48 -25.39
N PRO A 25 -4.37 -12.55 -26.07
CA PRO A 25 -5.75 -12.63 -26.55
C PRO A 25 -6.79 -12.43 -25.44
N ARG A 26 -7.84 -11.65 -25.73
CA ARG A 26 -8.91 -11.30 -24.79
C ARG A 26 -9.47 -12.49 -24.02
N ASN A 27 -9.76 -13.60 -24.70
CA ASN A 27 -10.32 -14.81 -24.08
C ASN A 27 -9.38 -15.42 -23.02
N GLN A 28 -8.07 -15.35 -23.21
CA GLN A 28 -7.10 -15.79 -22.20
C GLN A 28 -7.04 -14.84 -21.02
N LEU A 29 -7.07 -13.53 -21.29
CA LEU A 29 -7.12 -12.53 -20.23
C LEU A 29 -8.39 -12.64 -19.39
N GLU A 30 -9.54 -12.93 -20.01
CA GLU A 30 -10.79 -13.23 -19.30
C GLU A 30 -10.68 -14.46 -18.40
N ASN A 31 -10.01 -15.53 -18.84
CA ASN A 31 -9.79 -16.72 -18.02
C ASN A 31 -8.89 -16.42 -16.82
N ILE A 32 -7.81 -15.67 -17.03
CA ILE A 32 -6.92 -15.21 -15.95
C ILE A 32 -7.68 -14.34 -14.96
N TYR A 33 -8.51 -13.41 -15.45
CA TYR A 33 -9.32 -12.55 -14.60
C TYR A 33 -10.37 -13.32 -13.79
N LYS A 34 -11.01 -14.33 -14.39
CA LYS A 34 -11.91 -15.25 -13.68
C LYS A 34 -11.17 -16.03 -12.59
N ASP A 35 -9.96 -16.52 -12.89
CA ASP A 35 -9.15 -17.22 -11.90
C ASP A 35 -8.72 -16.29 -10.75
N PHE A 36 -8.28 -15.06 -11.08
CA PHE A 36 -8.02 -14.00 -10.11
C PHE A 36 -9.21 -13.78 -9.19
N ARG A 37 -10.42 -13.59 -9.73
CA ARG A 37 -11.64 -13.40 -8.93
C ARG A 37 -11.98 -14.60 -8.06
N ARG A 38 -11.63 -15.81 -8.50
CA ARG A 38 -11.89 -17.04 -7.76
C ARG A 38 -10.98 -17.17 -6.54
N VAL A 39 -9.73 -16.72 -6.64
CA VAL A 39 -8.75 -16.90 -5.56
C VAL A 39 -8.55 -15.68 -4.68
N SER A 40 -8.68 -14.47 -5.23
CA SER A 40 -8.52 -13.25 -4.46
C SER A 40 -9.64 -13.13 -3.42
N LYS A 41 -9.25 -13.09 -2.15
CA LYS A 41 -10.15 -12.69 -1.07
C LYS A 41 -10.20 -11.18 -1.05
N ASP A 42 -11.40 -10.62 -1.15
CA ASP A 42 -11.63 -9.17 -1.15
C ASP A 42 -10.82 -8.41 -2.22
N TYR A 43 -10.54 -9.05 -3.36
CA TYR A 43 -9.74 -8.49 -4.47
C TYR A 43 -8.29 -8.17 -4.11
N LEU A 44 -7.79 -8.73 -3.01
CA LEU A 44 -6.38 -8.69 -2.63
C LEU A 44 -5.70 -9.97 -3.11
N LEU A 45 -4.44 -9.82 -3.52
CA LEU A 45 -3.57 -10.95 -3.84
C LEU A 45 -2.42 -10.97 -2.86
N ASP A 46 -2.22 -12.12 -2.23
CA ASP A 46 -0.95 -12.36 -1.59
C ASP A 46 0.16 -12.56 -2.65
N LYS A 47 1.41 -12.57 -2.17
CA LYS A 47 2.59 -12.75 -3.01
C LYS A 47 2.56 -14.04 -3.84
N ASN A 48 2.06 -15.14 -3.27
CA ASN A 48 2.02 -16.44 -3.95
C ASN A 48 0.91 -16.50 -4.99
N GLU A 49 -0.25 -15.92 -4.71
CA GLU A 49 -1.35 -15.78 -5.66
C GLU A 49 -0.94 -14.89 -6.85
N PHE A 50 -0.27 -13.77 -6.57
CA PHE A 50 0.31 -12.92 -7.62
C PHE A 50 1.32 -13.69 -8.49
N ARG A 51 2.24 -14.45 -7.89
CA ARG A 51 3.18 -15.30 -8.64
C ARG A 51 2.47 -16.28 -9.56
N ARG A 52 1.36 -16.87 -9.11
CA ARG A 52 0.59 -17.82 -9.92
C ARG A 52 -0.01 -17.13 -11.14
N ILE A 53 -0.72 -16.02 -10.92
CA ILE A 53 -1.33 -15.22 -11.98
C ILE A 53 -0.29 -14.68 -12.96
N TYR A 54 0.87 -14.24 -12.45
CA TYR A 54 1.97 -13.76 -13.27
C TYR A 54 2.50 -14.85 -14.21
N LYS A 55 2.62 -16.09 -13.75
CA LYS A 55 3.02 -17.22 -14.62
C LYS A 55 2.00 -17.47 -15.72
N ASP A 56 0.72 -17.37 -15.41
CA ASP A 56 -0.34 -17.54 -16.41
C ASP A 56 -0.27 -16.42 -17.44
N LEU A 57 -0.13 -15.16 -17.03
CA LEU A 57 0.05 -14.02 -17.94
C LEU A 57 1.25 -14.23 -18.88
N ILE A 58 2.38 -14.61 -18.31
CA ILE A 58 3.62 -14.81 -19.05
C ILE A 58 3.52 -15.97 -20.04
N ARG A 59 2.78 -17.02 -19.70
CA ARG A 59 2.55 -18.17 -20.59
C ARG A 59 1.88 -17.77 -21.90
N TYR A 60 1.03 -16.76 -21.88
CA TYR A 60 0.33 -16.27 -23.07
C TYR A 60 1.01 -15.08 -23.74
N SER A 61 2.12 -14.58 -23.20
CA SER A 61 2.82 -13.44 -23.78
C SER A 61 3.60 -13.86 -25.04
N PRO A 62 3.39 -13.22 -26.21
CA PRO A 62 4.08 -13.56 -27.45
C PRO A 62 5.61 -13.41 -27.35
N GLN A 63 6.07 -12.42 -26.59
CA GLN A 63 7.50 -12.13 -26.38
C GLN A 63 8.22 -13.20 -25.56
N TYR A 64 7.47 -14.15 -24.99
CA TYR A 64 8.01 -15.16 -24.08
C TYR A 64 8.39 -16.48 -24.78
N GLN A 65 8.17 -16.60 -26.09
CA GLN A 65 8.32 -17.87 -26.80
C GLN A 65 9.78 -18.30 -27.08
N ASP A 66 10.77 -17.40 -26.95
CA ASP A 66 12.17 -17.75 -27.20
C ASP A 66 12.97 -17.99 -25.91
N LYS A 67 12.62 -19.06 -25.19
CA LYS A 67 13.33 -19.51 -23.97
C LYS A 67 13.61 -21.01 -23.96
N SER A 68 13.69 -21.62 -25.14
CA SER A 68 13.95 -23.05 -25.35
C SER A 68 15.25 -23.53 -24.71
N HIS A 69 16.21 -22.64 -24.47
CA HIS A 69 17.50 -22.95 -23.84
C HIS A 69 17.46 -23.08 -22.32
N LEU A 70 16.37 -22.68 -21.65
CA LEU A 70 16.26 -22.77 -20.19
C LEU A 70 15.57 -24.07 -19.77
N THR A 71 16.08 -24.70 -18.71
CA THR A 71 15.36 -25.78 -18.05
C THR A 71 14.07 -25.26 -17.42
N SER A 72 13.08 -26.13 -17.23
CA SER A 72 11.81 -25.78 -16.57
C SER A 72 12.04 -25.17 -15.17
N CYS A 73 13.03 -25.67 -14.43
CA CYS A 73 13.39 -25.17 -13.10
C CYS A 73 13.93 -23.73 -13.15
N GLU A 74 14.87 -23.44 -14.06
CA GLU A 74 15.43 -22.10 -14.24
C GLU A 74 14.37 -21.08 -14.69
N LEU A 75 13.51 -21.50 -15.60
CA LEU A 75 12.39 -20.68 -16.09
C LEU A 75 11.45 -20.31 -14.94
N ASN A 76 11.08 -21.28 -14.10
CA ASN A 76 10.23 -21.07 -12.94
C ASN A 76 10.90 -20.16 -11.90
N ARG A 77 12.19 -20.36 -11.63
CA ARG A 77 12.96 -19.49 -10.72
C ARG A 77 13.03 -18.05 -11.21
N ARG A 78 13.30 -17.86 -12.52
CA ARG A 78 13.34 -16.53 -13.15
C ARG A 78 11.98 -15.85 -13.11
N ASN A 79 10.89 -16.57 -13.40
CA ASN A 79 9.54 -16.03 -13.33
C ASN A 79 9.14 -15.63 -11.92
N ASN A 80 9.44 -16.47 -10.93
CA ASN A 80 9.20 -16.11 -9.52
C ASN A 80 10.00 -14.87 -9.11
N ALA A 81 11.26 -14.76 -9.54
CA ALA A 81 12.09 -13.59 -9.23
C ALA A 81 11.57 -12.31 -9.88
N THR A 82 11.11 -12.37 -11.13
CA THR A 82 10.50 -11.21 -11.81
C THR A 82 9.16 -10.84 -11.19
N ALA A 83 8.30 -11.83 -10.90
CA ALA A 83 7.04 -11.61 -10.19
C ALA A 83 7.29 -10.92 -8.84
N ASP A 84 8.28 -11.38 -8.07
CA ASP A 84 8.65 -10.75 -6.79
C ASP A 84 9.09 -9.29 -6.97
N ARG A 85 9.85 -8.97 -8.02
CA ARG A 85 10.28 -7.59 -8.30
C ARG A 85 9.09 -6.70 -8.63
N ILE A 86 8.17 -7.18 -9.47
CA ILE A 86 6.96 -6.44 -9.85
C ILE A 86 6.02 -6.30 -8.64
N PHE A 87 5.80 -7.37 -7.88
CA PHE A 87 5.01 -7.31 -6.66
C PHE A 87 5.58 -6.25 -5.71
N LYS A 88 6.91 -6.24 -5.51
CA LYS A 88 7.60 -5.21 -4.71
C LYS A 88 7.52 -3.79 -5.27
N THR A 89 7.32 -3.58 -6.56
CA THR A 89 7.14 -2.20 -7.07
C THR A 89 5.78 -1.63 -6.68
N PHE A 90 4.77 -2.48 -6.50
CA PHE A 90 3.41 -2.08 -6.11
C PHE A 90 3.14 -2.23 -4.61
N ASP A 91 3.83 -3.17 -3.96
CA ASP A 91 3.75 -3.47 -2.53
C ASP A 91 5.18 -3.53 -1.97
N ARG A 92 5.85 -2.38 -1.95
CA ARG A 92 7.25 -2.25 -1.50
C ARG A 92 7.45 -2.78 -0.08
N ASP A 93 6.43 -2.67 0.74
CA ASP A 93 6.42 -3.04 2.15
C ASP A 93 5.89 -4.45 2.42
N HIS A 94 5.36 -5.16 1.40
CA HIS A 94 4.77 -6.50 1.51
C HIS A 94 3.57 -6.57 2.46
N THR A 95 2.91 -5.45 2.69
CA THR A 95 1.81 -5.36 3.67
C THR A 95 0.45 -5.52 3.04
N GLY A 96 0.33 -5.37 1.71
CA GLY A 96 -0.95 -5.29 1.02
C GLY A 96 -1.88 -4.21 1.59
N GLY A 97 -1.35 -3.26 2.37
CA GLY A 97 -2.09 -2.32 3.18
C GLY A 97 -2.02 -0.88 2.65
N ASN A 98 -3.10 -0.13 2.88
CA ASN A 98 -3.10 1.32 2.70
C ASN A 98 -2.17 1.93 3.73
N SER A 99 -1.01 2.33 3.25
CA SER A 99 0.07 2.82 4.08
C SER A 99 -0.07 4.34 4.20
N LEU A 100 -1.00 4.73 5.09
CA LEU A 100 -1.29 6.13 5.39
C LEU A 100 -0.30 6.64 6.45
N PHE A 101 0.14 7.89 6.27
CA PHE A 101 0.88 8.62 7.29
C PHE A 101 0.00 9.71 7.88
N PHE A 102 -0.06 9.77 9.21
CA PHE A 102 -0.69 10.86 9.95
C PHE A 102 0.32 11.45 10.90
N GLY A 103 0.51 12.77 10.82
CA GLY A 103 1.43 13.45 11.71
C GLY A 103 1.44 14.95 11.56
N ILE A 104 2.49 15.53 12.11
CA ILE A 104 2.82 16.94 12.02
C ILE A 104 4.20 17.13 11.42
N ARG A 105 4.44 18.37 11.00
CA ARG A 105 5.76 18.87 10.68
C ARG A 105 5.85 20.36 10.98
N THR A 106 7.06 20.85 11.21
CA THR A 106 7.33 22.29 11.25
C THR A 106 7.06 22.94 9.90
N VAL A 107 6.57 24.17 9.93
CA VAL A 107 6.50 25.04 8.74
C VAL A 107 7.91 25.53 8.40
N SER A 108 8.67 24.75 7.62
CA SER A 108 9.88 25.25 6.96
C SER A 108 9.58 25.62 5.50
N ASN A 109 10.35 26.57 4.96
CA ASN A 109 10.10 27.16 3.63
C ASN A 109 10.49 26.26 2.45
N GLU A 110 11.22 25.16 2.68
CA GLU A 110 11.65 24.25 1.61
C GLU A 110 11.17 22.84 1.90
N MET A 111 10.37 22.30 0.97
CA MET A 111 9.90 20.92 1.03
C MET A 111 10.97 20.04 0.36
N PRO A 112 11.81 19.30 1.10
CA PRO A 112 12.68 18.34 0.46
C PRO A 112 11.82 17.28 -0.25
N LEU A 113 12.22 16.87 -1.47
CA LEU A 113 11.52 15.88 -2.28
C LEU A 113 11.31 14.53 -1.58
N GLN A 114 12.07 14.24 -0.51
CA GLN A 114 11.89 13.08 0.35
C GLN A 114 11.23 13.50 1.67
N THR A 115 9.92 13.72 1.63
CA THR A 115 9.18 14.20 2.79
C THR A 115 9.12 13.16 3.90
N LEU A 116 8.87 11.88 3.59
CA LEU A 116 8.49 10.87 4.59
C LEU A 116 9.61 10.45 5.56
N THR A 117 10.89 10.62 5.21
CA THR A 117 12.04 10.22 6.04
C THR A 117 12.72 11.39 6.73
N SER A 118 12.08 12.56 6.72
CA SER A 118 12.63 13.76 7.34
C SER A 118 12.58 13.67 8.87
N THR A 119 13.66 14.09 9.53
CA THR A 119 13.73 14.23 11.00
C THR A 119 12.81 15.33 11.56
N TYR A 120 12.20 16.12 10.68
CA TYR A 120 11.28 17.22 11.01
C TYR A 120 9.80 16.79 11.05
N ASN A 121 9.52 15.49 10.85
CA ASN A 121 8.16 14.95 10.89
C ASN A 121 7.97 14.05 12.11
N TYR A 122 6.82 14.20 12.75
CA TYR A 122 6.40 13.36 13.87
C TYR A 122 5.04 12.76 13.53
N GLY A 123 4.88 11.45 13.65
CA GLY A 123 3.61 10.80 13.36
C GLY A 123 3.69 9.27 13.36
N TRP A 124 2.64 8.66 12.81
CA TRP A 124 2.50 7.21 12.71
C TRP A 124 2.42 6.75 11.27
N TRP A 125 3.09 5.63 11.03
CA TRP A 125 2.93 4.80 9.85
C TRP A 125 2.21 3.54 10.26
N GLU A 126 1.03 3.25 9.67
CA GLU A 126 0.29 2.00 9.92
C GLU A 126 0.06 1.69 11.42
N LEU A 127 -0.02 2.71 12.29
CA LEU A 127 -0.36 2.66 13.72
C LEU A 127 0.58 1.88 14.67
N ASP A 128 1.53 1.12 14.14
CA ASP A 128 2.34 0.20 14.94
C ASP A 128 3.62 0.82 15.49
N GLN A 129 4.06 1.95 14.93
CA GLN A 129 5.28 2.62 15.36
C GLN A 129 5.08 4.13 15.34
N GLY A 130 5.17 4.76 16.51
CA GLY A 130 5.50 6.18 16.58
C GLY A 130 6.90 6.34 16.01
N ILE A 131 7.05 7.05 14.89
CA ILE A 131 8.36 7.25 14.27
C ILE A 131 9.01 8.45 14.96
N GLU A 132 9.91 8.22 15.91
CA GLU A 132 10.85 9.24 16.39
C GLU A 132 12.12 9.33 15.53
N SER A 133 12.45 8.25 14.81
CA SER A 133 13.60 8.11 13.92
C SER A 133 13.61 6.65 13.42
N VAL A 134 14.12 6.41 12.21
CA VAL A 134 13.98 5.16 11.45
C VAL A 134 14.75 3.99 12.09
N SER A 135 14.16 3.27 13.06
CA SER A 135 14.64 1.93 13.48
C SER A 135 13.63 1.17 14.37
N GLY A 136 12.50 0.72 13.83
CA GLY A 136 11.53 -0.11 14.55
C GLY A 136 11.27 -1.47 13.91
N HIS A 137 11.32 -2.56 14.70
CA HIS A 137 10.90 -3.91 14.29
C HIS A 137 9.37 -3.96 14.06
N ARG A 138 8.94 -4.32 12.84
CA ARG A 138 7.51 -4.43 12.49
C ARG A 138 6.92 -5.72 13.06
N VAL A 139 5.84 -5.63 13.83
CA VAL A 139 5.06 -6.78 14.30
C VAL A 139 3.80 -6.89 13.45
N HIS A 140 3.64 -7.97 12.70
CA HIS A 140 2.52 -8.20 11.78
C HIS A 140 1.21 -8.53 12.54
N HIS A 141 0.49 -7.51 13.00
CA HIS A 141 -0.91 -7.65 13.40
C HIS A 141 -1.82 -6.78 12.52
N ASP A 142 -3.08 -7.18 12.40
CA ASP A 142 -4.11 -6.53 11.59
C ASP A 142 -4.50 -5.13 12.12
N ARG A 143 -3.56 -4.18 12.03
CA ARG A 143 -3.63 -2.84 12.62
C ARG A 143 -3.58 -1.73 11.58
N GLY A 144 -3.60 -2.08 10.30
CA GLY A 144 -3.72 -1.10 9.22
C GLY A 144 -5.05 -0.34 9.27
N ILE A 145 -5.01 0.94 8.93
CA ILE A 145 -6.20 1.78 8.74
C ILE A 145 -6.91 1.33 7.45
N ARG A 146 -8.22 1.13 7.55
CA ARG A 146 -9.07 0.69 6.43
C ARG A 146 -10.08 1.76 6.06
N THR A 147 -10.68 1.61 4.88
CA THR A 147 -11.81 2.45 4.47
C THR A 147 -12.94 2.37 5.47
N GLY A 148 -13.41 3.53 5.93
CA GLY A 148 -14.45 3.64 6.95
C GLY A 148 -13.96 3.60 8.39
N ASP A 149 -12.66 3.41 8.62
CA ASP A 149 -12.08 3.61 9.94
C ASP A 149 -12.11 5.10 10.30
N GLU A 150 -12.50 5.38 11.54
CA GLU A 150 -12.42 6.70 12.14
C GLU A 150 -11.17 6.76 13.01
N VAL A 151 -10.42 7.86 12.87
CA VAL A 151 -9.24 8.13 13.67
C VAL A 151 -9.28 9.57 14.17
N THR A 152 -8.80 9.79 15.39
CA THR A 152 -8.72 11.12 16.00
C THR A 152 -7.25 11.43 16.29
N MET A 153 -6.77 12.56 15.75
CA MET A 153 -5.45 13.08 16.05
C MET A 153 -5.59 14.37 16.86
N ILE A 154 -4.98 14.40 18.05
CA ILE A 154 -5.02 15.54 18.96
C ILE A 154 -3.62 16.10 19.10
N LEU A 155 -3.49 17.41 18.83
CA LEU A 155 -2.24 18.15 18.98
C LEU A 155 -2.29 18.88 20.32
N ASP A 156 -1.45 18.45 21.26
CA ASP A 156 -1.34 19.06 22.59
C ASP A 156 -0.04 19.86 22.64
N CYS A 157 -0.16 21.14 22.28
CA CYS A 157 0.97 22.05 22.17
C CYS A 157 1.58 22.40 23.53
N ASP A 158 0.79 22.39 24.61
CA ASP A 158 1.24 22.73 25.96
C ASP A 158 2.18 21.66 26.51
N ASN A 159 1.85 20.39 26.24
CA ASN A 159 2.69 19.25 26.63
C ASN A 159 3.65 18.78 25.52
N ALA A 160 3.73 19.51 24.40
CA ALA A 160 4.54 19.17 23.24
C ALA A 160 4.37 17.70 22.78
N GLN A 161 3.13 17.26 22.61
CA GLN A 161 2.83 15.86 22.25
C GLN A 161 1.71 15.75 21.22
N ILE A 162 1.67 14.62 20.54
CA ILE A 162 0.59 14.23 19.63
C ILE A 162 -0.06 12.98 20.20
N ARG A 163 -1.39 12.94 20.19
CA ARG A 163 -2.16 11.74 20.51
C ARG A 163 -2.91 11.25 19.27
N PHE A 164 -2.91 9.94 19.07
CA PHE A 164 -3.59 9.28 17.97
C PHE A 164 -4.51 8.19 18.53
N GLU A 165 -5.78 8.27 18.19
CA GLU A 165 -6.81 7.34 18.62
C GLU A 165 -7.41 6.63 17.40
N HIS A 166 -7.35 5.31 17.37
CA HIS A 166 -7.97 4.48 16.35
C HIS A 166 -9.22 3.80 16.90
N HIS A 167 -10.39 4.27 16.48
CA HIS A 167 -11.67 3.89 17.11
C HIS A 167 -12.03 2.42 16.91
N ARG A 168 -11.79 1.85 15.72
CA ARG A 168 -12.17 0.44 15.43
C ARG A 168 -11.45 -0.58 16.31
N ILE A 169 -10.16 -0.40 16.56
CA ILE A 169 -9.33 -1.36 17.34
C ILE A 169 -9.10 -0.86 18.77
N ASN A 170 -9.75 0.25 19.15
CA ASN A 170 -9.60 0.89 20.45
C ASN A 170 -8.13 1.09 20.86
N GLN A 171 -7.31 1.53 19.91
CA GLN A 171 -5.89 1.78 20.14
C GLN A 171 -5.68 3.27 20.38
N ASN A 172 -4.94 3.61 21.42
CA ASN A 172 -4.48 4.96 21.69
C ASN A 172 -2.95 4.97 21.74
N SER A 173 -2.35 5.89 20.99
CA SER A 173 -0.91 6.05 20.88
C SER A 173 -0.56 7.50 21.18
N LEU A 174 0.46 7.69 22.01
CA LEU A 174 1.00 9.00 22.36
C LEU A 174 2.43 9.11 21.84
N LEU A 175 2.74 10.23 21.20
CA LEU A 175 4.05 10.53 20.64
C LEU A 175 4.54 11.88 21.18
N PRO A 176 5.55 11.91 22.07
CA PRO A 176 6.17 13.17 22.47
C PRO A 176 6.90 13.81 21.28
N VAL A 177 6.92 15.14 21.23
CA VAL A 177 7.55 15.91 20.16
C VAL A 177 8.74 16.68 20.72
N ASP A 178 9.91 16.43 20.15
CA ASP A 178 11.11 17.21 20.45
C ASP A 178 11.02 18.56 19.72
N LEU A 179 10.74 19.63 20.48
CA LEU A 179 10.59 20.98 19.94
C LEU A 179 11.88 21.56 19.37
N HIS A 180 13.06 21.00 19.69
CA HIS A 180 14.30 21.41 19.04
C HIS A 180 14.38 20.89 17.61
N LYS A 181 13.78 19.73 17.35
CA LYS A 181 13.70 19.13 16.01
C LYS A 181 12.48 19.59 15.24
N CYS A 182 11.32 19.70 15.88
CA CYS A 182 10.07 20.12 15.25
C CYS A 182 9.48 21.36 15.95
N PRO A 183 10.11 22.54 15.82
CA PRO A 183 9.62 23.76 16.45
C PRO A 183 8.28 24.21 15.85
N PHE A 184 7.59 25.08 16.59
CA PHE A 184 6.38 25.73 16.10
C PHE A 184 6.67 26.72 14.96
N PRO A 185 5.67 27.00 14.09
CA PRO A 185 4.32 26.41 14.08
C PRO A 185 4.29 25.03 13.42
N TRP A 186 3.33 24.20 13.84
CA TRP A 186 3.09 22.88 13.26
C TRP A 186 2.03 22.94 12.15
N LYS A 187 2.21 22.09 11.14
CA LYS A 187 1.19 21.78 10.12
C LYS A 187 0.85 20.30 10.18
N ILE A 188 -0.44 20.00 10.05
CA ILE A 188 -0.91 18.63 9.82
C ILE A 188 -0.34 18.14 8.49
N PHE A 189 0.25 16.96 8.51
CA PHE A 189 0.84 16.31 7.35
C PHE A 189 0.23 14.92 7.21
N ILE A 190 -0.50 14.72 6.11
CA ILE A 190 -1.16 13.45 5.78
C ILE A 190 -0.68 13.02 4.41
N THR A 191 -0.20 11.78 4.30
CA THR A 191 0.20 11.20 3.01
C THR A 191 -0.74 10.07 2.65
N LEU A 192 -1.31 10.15 1.46
CA LEU A 192 -2.10 9.11 0.83
C LEU A 192 -1.22 8.45 -0.25
N ARG A 193 -1.17 7.12 -0.31
CA ARG A 193 -0.28 6.41 -1.25
C ARG A 193 -0.99 5.93 -2.51
N SER A 194 -2.27 5.59 -2.43
CA SER A 194 -2.98 4.98 -3.56
C SER A 194 -3.82 6.02 -4.31
N PRO A 195 -3.81 6.01 -5.65
CA PRO A 195 -4.77 6.79 -6.44
C PRO A 195 -6.20 6.45 -6.04
N GLY A 196 -7.00 7.46 -5.68
CA GLY A 196 -8.37 7.28 -5.22
C GLY A 196 -8.54 7.22 -3.70
N ASP A 197 -7.45 7.17 -2.93
CA ASP A 197 -7.50 7.40 -1.49
C ASP A 197 -8.07 8.81 -1.24
N SER A 198 -8.95 8.90 -0.26
CA SER A 198 -9.51 10.18 0.18
C SER A 198 -9.67 10.18 1.69
N ILE A 199 -9.55 11.37 2.26
CA ILE A 199 -9.76 11.62 3.68
C ILE A 199 -10.85 12.66 3.82
N ARG A 200 -11.66 12.53 4.87
CA ARG A 200 -12.60 13.55 5.29
C ARG A 200 -12.15 14.05 6.66
N ILE A 201 -11.79 15.33 6.74
CA ILE A 201 -11.47 15.97 8.01
C ILE A 201 -12.77 16.43 8.65
N LEU A 202 -13.00 16.01 9.88
CA LEU A 202 -14.09 16.46 10.74
C LEU A 202 -13.47 17.36 11.81
N VAL A 203 -14.02 18.56 11.99
CA VAL A 203 -13.59 19.56 12.99
C VAL A 203 -14.72 19.78 13.97
#